data_AF-A0A286XH83-F1
#
_entry.id   AF-A0A286XH83-F1
#
_cell.length_a   1.000
_cell.length_b   1.000
_cell.length_c   1.000
_cell.angle_alpha   90.00
_cell.angle_beta   90.00
_cell.angle_gamma   90.00
#
_symmetry.space_group_name_H-M   'P 1'
#
loop_
_entity.id
_entity.type
_entity.pdbx_description
1 polymer ?
#
loop_
_entity_poly.entity_id
_entity_poly.type
_entity_poly.pdbx_seq_one_letter_code
_entity_poly.pdbx_strand_id
1 'polypeptide(L)'
;MGAAASRRRALRSEAVSSVAAKVDVPIRTWFPKENLFSFQTATTTMQAVFRGYAERKRRKRENDSASVIQRNFRKHLRMVGSRRVKAQTFAERRERSFSRSWSDPTPMKADTSHDSRDSSDLQSSHCTLDEACEDLDWEAEKGLEAAACSTEGFLPPKVMLISSKVPKAEYIPTIIRRDDPSIIPILY
;
A
#
# COMPACT_ATOMS: atom_id res chain seq x y z
N MET A 1 81.16 80.31 36.18
CA MET A 1 80.53 79.96 34.89
C MET A 1 79.70 78.67 34.95
N GLY A 2 78.70 78.55 35.85
CA GLY A 2 77.99 77.27 36.09
C GLY A 2 76.52 77.18 35.62
N ALA A 3 75.83 78.32 35.44
CA ALA A 3 74.36 78.31 35.29
C ALA A 3 73.86 77.90 33.88
N ALA A 4 74.65 78.13 32.82
CA ALA A 4 74.24 77.85 31.44
C ALA A 4 74.37 76.37 31.03
N ALA A 5 75.18 75.58 31.74
CA ALA A 5 75.34 74.15 31.49
C ALA A 5 74.22 73.33 32.13
N SER A 6 73.71 73.77 33.29
CA SER A 6 72.63 73.08 34.01
C SER A 6 71.29 73.16 33.27
N ARG A 7 70.95 74.34 32.73
CA ARG A 7 69.72 74.54 31.94
C ARG A 7 69.68 73.70 30.65
N ARG A 8 70.83 73.48 30.01
CA ARG A 8 70.92 72.64 28.80
C ARG A 8 70.75 71.14 29.08
N ARG A 9 71.11 70.66 30.28
CA ARG A 9 70.86 69.27 30.70
C ARG A 9 69.39 69.02 31.03
N ALA A 10 68.73 69.96 31.71
CA ALA A 10 67.31 69.87 32.05
C ALA A 10 66.40 69.84 30.80
N LEU A 11 66.66 70.71 29.83
CA LEU A 11 65.92 70.72 28.56
C LEU A 11 66.16 69.45 27.72
N ARG A 12 67.36 68.87 27.79
CA ARG A 12 67.65 67.56 27.15
C ARG A 12 66.92 66.41 27.84
N SER A 13 66.82 66.38 29.16
CA SER A 13 66.07 65.32 29.86
C SER A 13 64.56 65.41 29.60
N GLU A 14 64.00 66.61 29.51
CA GLU A 14 62.59 66.80 29.14
C GLU A 14 62.31 66.47 27.67
N ALA A 15 63.24 66.81 26.76
CA ALA A 15 63.14 66.42 25.35
C ALA A 15 63.26 64.89 25.16
N VAL A 16 64.17 64.23 25.88
CA VAL A 16 64.32 62.76 25.82
C VAL A 16 63.13 62.05 26.46
N SER A 17 62.56 62.60 27.54
CA SER A 17 61.36 62.04 28.19
C SER A 17 60.09 62.25 27.34
N SER A 18 59.96 63.36 26.62
CA SER A 18 58.83 63.60 25.72
C SER A 18 58.93 62.83 24.40
N VAL A 19 60.14 62.53 23.93
CA VAL A 19 60.36 61.62 22.80
C VAL A 19 60.11 60.16 23.21
N ALA A 20 60.54 59.73 24.40
CA ALA A 20 60.26 58.39 24.92
C ALA A 20 58.76 58.17 25.18
N ALA A 21 58.04 59.19 25.67
CA ALA A 21 56.59 59.13 25.87
C ALA A 21 55.77 59.09 24.57
N LYS A 22 56.37 59.43 23.41
CA LYS A 22 55.73 59.31 22.10
C LYS A 22 55.95 57.94 21.43
N VAL A 23 56.84 57.10 21.99
CA VAL A 23 57.15 55.76 21.48
C VAL A 23 56.44 54.66 22.27
N ASP A 24 55.60 55.02 23.25
CA ASP A 24 54.70 54.05 23.88
C ASP A 24 53.37 53.97 23.11
N VAL A 25 53.47 53.71 21.81
CA VAL A 25 52.33 53.21 21.03
C VAL A 25 52.12 51.79 21.52
N PRO A 26 50.92 51.42 22.04
CA PRO A 26 50.68 50.08 22.50
C PRO A 26 51.00 49.11 21.36
N ILE A 27 51.94 48.18 21.58
CA ILE A 27 52.34 47.11 20.64
C ILE A 27 51.13 46.33 20.10
N ARG A 28 49.95 46.51 20.70
CA ARG A 28 48.66 45.99 20.27
C ARG A 28 48.02 46.66 19.04
N THR A 29 48.60 47.73 18.47
CA THR A 29 48.07 48.38 17.25
C THR A 29 48.69 47.86 15.95
N TRP A 30 49.68 46.97 16.02
CA TRP A 30 50.42 46.45 14.86
C TRP A 30 49.74 45.27 14.15
N PHE A 31 48.70 44.67 14.73
CA PHE A 31 47.89 43.65 14.05
C PHE A 31 46.70 44.32 13.33
N PRO A 32 46.61 44.24 11.99
CA PRO A 32 45.49 44.79 11.25
C PRO A 32 44.16 44.21 11.75
N LYS A 33 43.26 45.07 12.24
CA LYS A 33 41.91 44.69 12.73
C LYS A 33 41.03 44.04 11.65
N GLU A 34 41.42 44.18 10.38
CA GLU A 34 40.77 43.58 9.21
C GLU A 34 40.72 42.06 9.30
N ASN A 35 41.76 41.42 9.85
CA ASN A 35 41.80 39.97 10.05
C ASN A 35 40.81 39.51 11.12
N LEU A 36 40.60 40.29 12.19
CA LEU A 36 39.64 39.93 13.24
C LEU A 36 38.20 40.02 12.74
N PHE A 37 37.87 41.06 11.97
CA PHE A 37 36.56 41.21 11.35
C PHE A 37 36.30 40.10 10.31
N SER A 38 37.33 39.74 9.54
CA SER A 38 37.32 38.60 8.62
C SER A 38 37.06 37.27 9.32
N PHE A 39 37.80 36.95 10.40
CA PHE A 39 37.62 35.70 11.15
C PHE A 39 36.25 35.62 11.86
N GLN A 40 35.77 36.71 12.45
CA GLN A 40 34.46 36.75 13.09
C GLN A 40 33.33 36.58 12.06
N THR A 41 33.47 37.21 10.89
CA THR A 41 32.52 37.06 9.77
C THR A 41 32.54 35.62 9.23
N ALA A 42 33.72 35.05 9.00
CA ALA A 42 33.87 33.66 8.57
C ALA A 42 33.27 32.69 9.59
N THR A 43 33.57 32.87 10.88
CA THR A 43 33.06 32.04 11.97
C THR A 43 31.53 32.11 12.05
N THR A 44 30.96 33.31 12.03
CA THR A 44 29.51 33.52 12.09
C THR A 44 28.82 32.90 10.88
N THR A 45 29.43 33.03 9.69
CA THR A 45 28.92 32.43 8.45
C THR A 45 28.92 30.90 8.55
N MET A 46 30.01 30.29 9.00
CA MET A 46 30.09 28.84 9.19
C MET A 46 29.07 28.34 10.22
N GLN A 47 28.92 29.05 11.35
CA GLN A 47 27.94 28.71 12.38
C GLN A 47 26.50 28.81 11.84
N ALA A 48 26.18 29.87 11.08
CA ALA A 48 24.87 30.03 10.46
C ALA A 48 24.57 28.93 9.45
N VAL A 49 25.55 28.57 8.60
CA VAL A 49 25.41 27.46 7.64
C VAL A 49 25.17 26.13 8.35
N PHE A 50 25.91 25.84 9.42
CA PHE A 50 25.76 24.59 10.17
C PHE A 50 24.41 24.50 10.90
N ARG A 51 24.00 25.57 11.60
CA ARG A 51 22.67 25.65 12.22
C ARG A 51 21.57 25.46 11.18
N GLY A 52 21.69 26.10 10.01
CA GLY A 52 20.77 25.91 8.90
C GLY A 52 20.77 24.49 8.33
N TYR A 53 21.94 23.84 8.22
CA TYR A 53 22.05 22.44 7.80
C TYR A 53 21.35 21.50 8.79
N ALA A 54 21.59 21.67 10.09
CA ALA A 54 20.97 20.88 11.14
C ALA A 54 19.44 20.99 11.10
N GLU A 55 18.92 22.22 10.97
CA GLU A 55 17.48 22.47 10.83
C GLU A 55 16.88 21.86 9.56
N ARG A 56 17.55 21.99 8.40
CA ARG A 56 17.09 21.34 7.16
C ARG A 56 17.05 19.82 7.30
N LYS A 57 18.04 19.21 7.96
CA LYS A 57 18.08 17.77 8.21
C LYS A 57 16.99 17.33 9.19
N ARG A 58 16.67 18.15 10.20
CA ARG A 58 15.53 17.95 11.10
C ARG A 58 14.20 18.01 10.33
N ARG A 59 13.96 19.09 9.58
CA ARG A 59 12.74 19.26 8.77
C ARG A 59 12.54 18.16 7.76
N LYS A 60 13.60 17.65 7.13
CA LYS A 60 13.52 16.51 6.21
C LYS A 60 12.94 15.27 6.91
N ARG A 61 13.46 14.92 8.09
CA ARG A 61 12.96 13.77 8.88
C ARG A 61 11.49 13.91 9.27
N GLU A 62 11.10 15.11 9.71
CA GLU A 62 9.70 15.42 10.05
C GLU A 62 8.79 15.31 8.82
N ASN A 63 9.23 15.83 7.67
CA ASN A 63 8.46 15.79 6.43
C ASN A 63 8.35 14.37 5.86
N ASP A 64 9.43 13.58 5.92
CA ASP A 64 9.42 12.18 5.50
C ASP A 64 8.41 11.38 6.35
N SER A 65 8.39 11.62 7.67
CA SER A 65 7.41 11.01 8.58
C SER A 65 5.97 11.44 8.26
N ALA A 66 5.76 12.75 8.06
CA ALA A 66 4.45 13.29 7.70
C ALA A 66 3.95 12.72 6.36
N SER A 67 4.83 12.56 5.37
CA SER A 67 4.51 11.99 4.06
C SER A 67 4.01 10.54 4.18
N VAL A 68 4.64 9.72 5.02
CA VAL A 68 4.19 8.33 5.28
C VAL A 68 2.79 8.31 5.88
N ILE A 69 2.53 9.16 6.89
CA ILE A 69 1.22 9.26 7.54
C ILE A 69 0.15 9.69 6.53
N GLN A 70 0.41 10.75 5.76
CA GLN A 70 -0.51 11.24 4.75
C GLN A 70 -0.82 10.19 3.68
N ARG A 71 0.20 9.46 3.20
CA ARG A 71 0.03 8.37 2.22
C ARG A 71 -0.88 7.28 2.77
N ASN A 72 -0.63 6.84 4.00
CA ASN A 72 -1.43 5.80 4.65
C ASN A 72 -2.88 6.24 4.86
N PHE A 73 -3.10 7.49 5.29
CA PHE A 73 -4.43 8.05 5.46
C PHE A 73 -5.21 8.08 4.13
N ARG A 74 -4.59 8.59 3.06
CA ARG A 74 -5.20 8.60 1.71
C ARG A 74 -5.52 7.18 1.22
N LYS A 75 -4.66 6.19 1.51
CA LYS A 75 -4.93 4.78 1.22
C LYS A 75 -6.13 4.27 2.02
N HIS A 76 -6.18 4.57 3.32
CA HIS A 76 -7.27 4.15 4.20
C HIS A 76 -8.62 4.68 3.73
N LEU A 77 -8.70 5.97 3.36
CA LEU A 77 -9.92 6.56 2.82
C LEU A 77 -10.44 5.81 1.59
N ARG A 78 -9.54 5.44 0.66
CA ARG A 78 -9.90 4.62 -0.52
C ARG A 78 -10.40 3.22 -0.13
N MET A 79 -9.73 2.56 0.81
CA MET A 79 -10.16 1.24 1.26
C MET A 79 -11.52 1.26 1.97
N VAL A 80 -11.75 2.21 2.88
CA VAL A 80 -13.04 2.37 3.57
C VAL A 80 -14.14 2.71 2.58
N GLY A 81 -13.89 3.60 1.62
CA GLY A 81 -14.82 3.89 0.52
C GLY A 81 -15.20 2.63 -0.27
N SER A 82 -14.22 1.84 -0.70
CA SER A 82 -14.47 0.58 -1.42
C SER A 82 -15.27 -0.43 -0.60
N ARG A 83 -14.97 -0.57 0.70
CA ARG A 83 -15.71 -1.47 1.60
C ARG A 83 -17.18 -1.05 1.74
N ARG A 84 -17.47 0.25 1.83
CA ARG A 84 -18.85 0.78 1.89
C ARG A 84 -19.63 0.43 0.62
N VAL A 85 -19.04 0.64 -0.55
CA VAL A 85 -19.66 0.29 -1.84
C VAL A 85 -19.92 -1.22 -1.94
N LYS A 86 -18.96 -2.05 -1.52
CA LYS A 86 -19.14 -3.52 -1.49
C LYS A 86 -20.26 -3.95 -0.53
N ALA A 87 -20.37 -3.32 0.64
CA ALA A 87 -21.46 -3.61 1.57
C ALA A 87 -22.83 -3.19 1.02
N GLN A 88 -22.91 -2.00 0.41
CA GLN A 88 -24.13 -1.51 -0.23
C GLN A 88 -24.57 -2.41 -1.40
N THR A 89 -23.64 -2.76 -2.30
CA THR A 89 -23.95 -3.68 -3.42
C THR A 89 -24.34 -5.07 -2.95
N PHE A 90 -23.79 -5.57 -1.83
CA PHE A 90 -24.24 -6.82 -1.24
C PHE A 90 -25.67 -6.73 -0.68
N ALA A 91 -25.98 -5.65 0.06
CA ALA A 91 -27.33 -5.40 0.57
C ALA A 91 -28.34 -5.25 -0.57
N GLU A 92 -28.00 -4.48 -1.61
CA GLU A 92 -28.82 -4.27 -2.80
C GLU A 92 -29.04 -5.57 -3.59
N ARG A 93 -28.00 -6.42 -3.76
CA ARG A 93 -28.16 -7.76 -4.35
C ARG A 93 -29.08 -8.63 -3.51
N ARG A 94 -28.93 -8.62 -2.19
CA ARG A 94 -29.78 -9.41 -1.28
C ARG A 94 -31.24 -8.98 -1.38
N GLU A 95 -31.52 -7.68 -1.40
CA GLU A 95 -32.87 -7.15 -1.59
C GLU A 95 -33.43 -7.51 -2.96
N ARG A 96 -32.67 -7.30 -4.04
CA ARG A 96 -33.11 -7.69 -5.39
C ARG A 96 -33.36 -9.20 -5.51
N SER A 97 -32.52 -10.04 -4.93
CA SER A 97 -32.72 -11.50 -4.93
C SER A 97 -33.86 -11.94 -4.02
N PHE A 98 -34.22 -11.15 -3.01
CA PHE A 98 -35.38 -11.43 -2.16
C PHE A 98 -36.69 -11.02 -2.84
N SER A 99 -36.69 -9.90 -3.54
CA SER A 99 -37.87 -9.36 -4.24
C SER A 99 -38.08 -9.91 -5.65
N ARG A 100 -37.12 -10.67 -6.19
CA ARG A 100 -37.22 -11.30 -7.52
C ARG A 100 -38.07 -12.56 -7.42
N SER A 101 -39.25 -12.50 -8.02
CA SER A 101 -40.18 -13.62 -8.07
C SER A 101 -39.58 -14.78 -8.86
N TRP A 102 -39.83 -16.02 -8.44
CA TRP A 102 -39.41 -17.22 -9.19
C TRP A 102 -40.02 -17.28 -10.60
N SER A 103 -41.10 -16.54 -10.82
CA SER A 103 -41.79 -16.40 -12.10
C SER A 103 -41.18 -15.33 -13.02
N ASP A 104 -40.21 -14.54 -12.55
CA ASP A 104 -39.59 -13.52 -13.40
C ASP A 104 -38.82 -14.22 -14.52
N PRO A 105 -39.18 -13.95 -15.80
CA PRO A 105 -38.54 -14.60 -16.93
C PRO A 105 -37.04 -14.39 -16.87
N THR A 106 -36.29 -15.47 -17.12
CA THR A 106 -34.83 -15.43 -17.14
C THR A 106 -34.41 -14.36 -18.14
N PRO A 107 -33.64 -13.34 -17.74
CA PRO A 107 -33.19 -12.33 -18.67
C PRO A 107 -32.39 -13.04 -19.76
N MET A 108 -32.97 -13.13 -20.96
CA MET A 108 -32.28 -13.71 -22.10
C MET A 108 -31.04 -12.86 -22.32
N LYS A 109 -29.88 -13.51 -22.28
CA LYS A 109 -28.62 -12.84 -22.56
C LYS A 109 -28.73 -12.33 -23.99
N ALA A 110 -28.72 -11.02 -24.17
CA ALA A 110 -28.29 -10.49 -25.46
C ALA A 110 -26.85 -10.95 -25.64
N ASP A 111 -26.52 -11.50 -26.80
CA ASP A 111 -25.17 -11.90 -27.17
C ASP A 111 -24.26 -10.66 -27.24
N THR A 112 -23.86 -10.14 -26.09
CA THR A 112 -22.76 -9.18 -26.00
C THR A 112 -21.48 -9.98 -26.06
N SER A 113 -20.82 -9.85 -27.21
CA SER A 113 -19.47 -10.33 -27.51
C SER A 113 -18.57 -10.31 -26.27
N HIS A 114 -18.20 -11.51 -25.86
CA HIS A 114 -17.25 -11.82 -24.80
C HIS A 114 -15.90 -11.15 -25.08
N ASP A 115 -15.57 -10.06 -24.37
CA ASP A 115 -14.23 -9.47 -24.39
C ASP A 115 -13.30 -10.39 -23.58
N SER A 116 -12.68 -11.36 -24.27
CA SER A 116 -11.97 -12.53 -23.71
C SER A 116 -10.57 -12.24 -23.15
N ARG A 117 -10.32 -11.02 -22.67
CA ARG A 117 -8.96 -10.58 -22.33
C ARG A 117 -8.43 -11.02 -20.96
N ASP A 118 -9.28 -11.50 -20.05
CA ASP A 118 -8.86 -11.85 -18.68
C ASP A 118 -8.66 -13.37 -18.44
N SER A 119 -8.72 -14.21 -19.48
CA SER A 119 -8.73 -15.68 -19.34
C SER A 119 -7.39 -16.38 -19.64
N SER A 120 -6.25 -15.70 -19.52
CA SER A 120 -4.92 -16.30 -19.74
C SER A 120 -4.21 -16.77 -18.47
N ASP A 121 -4.61 -16.31 -17.29
CA ASP A 121 -3.76 -16.40 -16.10
C ASP A 121 -3.95 -17.67 -15.24
N LEU A 122 -4.81 -18.61 -15.66
CA LEU A 122 -5.11 -19.84 -14.89
C LEU A 122 -4.55 -21.13 -15.49
N GLN A 123 -3.78 -21.08 -16.59
CA GLN A 123 -3.22 -22.28 -17.23
C GLN A 123 -1.73 -22.52 -16.91
N SER A 124 -1.34 -22.39 -15.64
CA SER A 124 0.01 -22.81 -15.21
C SER A 124 -0.03 -23.56 -13.87
N SER A 125 -0.76 -24.66 -13.86
CA SER A 125 -0.54 -25.74 -12.88
C SER A 125 -1.28 -27.00 -13.32
N HIS A 126 -0.69 -27.77 -14.24
CA HIS A 126 -1.06 -29.17 -14.38
C HIS A 126 0.17 -30.01 -14.04
N CYS A 127 0.07 -30.70 -12.90
CA CYS A 127 1.05 -31.64 -12.39
C CYS A 127 1.30 -32.74 -13.43
N THR A 128 2.56 -33.02 -13.73
CA THR A 128 2.98 -34.21 -14.47
C THR A 128 2.94 -35.41 -13.52
N LEU A 129 1.81 -36.13 -13.50
CA LEU A 129 1.75 -37.47 -12.92
C LEU A 129 1.77 -38.44 -14.09
N ASP A 130 2.98 -38.87 -14.41
CA ASP A 130 3.33 -39.96 -15.31
C ASP A 130 3.08 -41.27 -14.56
N GLU A 131 1.87 -41.81 -14.67
CA GLU A 131 1.60 -43.23 -14.46
C GLU A 131 0.62 -43.67 -15.54
N ALA A 132 0.96 -44.77 -16.18
CA ALA A 132 0.22 -45.46 -17.23
C ALA A 132 -1.30 -45.31 -17.08
N CYS A 133 -1.88 -44.42 -17.89
CA CYS A 133 -3.28 -44.51 -18.23
C CYS A 133 -3.41 -45.82 -18.99
N GLU A 134 -3.87 -46.88 -18.33
CA GLU A 134 -4.48 -47.98 -19.06
C GLU A 134 -5.50 -47.31 -20.00
N ASP A 135 -5.40 -47.61 -21.30
CA ASP A 135 -6.37 -47.17 -22.30
C ASP A 135 -7.71 -47.81 -21.91
N LEU A 136 -8.41 -47.16 -20.99
CA LEU A 136 -9.77 -47.48 -20.59
C LEU A 136 -10.60 -47.31 -21.86
N ASP A 137 -10.93 -48.44 -22.48
CA ASP A 137 -11.73 -48.50 -23.70
C ASP A 137 -13.17 -48.10 -23.36
N TRP A 138 -13.37 -46.79 -23.25
CA TRP A 138 -14.62 -46.16 -22.88
C TRP A 138 -15.78 -46.56 -23.81
N GLU A 139 -15.48 -46.95 -25.06
CA GLU A 139 -16.48 -47.43 -26.00
C GLU A 139 -16.97 -48.84 -25.63
N ALA A 140 -16.07 -49.72 -25.19
CA ALA A 140 -16.43 -51.05 -24.72
C ALA A 140 -17.27 -50.99 -23.43
N GLU A 141 -16.89 -50.14 -22.48
CA GLU A 141 -17.64 -49.93 -21.22
C GLU A 141 -19.04 -49.36 -21.50
N LYS A 142 -19.13 -48.33 -22.35
CA LYS A 142 -20.41 -47.73 -22.79
C LYS A 142 -21.32 -48.74 -23.50
N GLY A 143 -20.76 -49.66 -24.27
CA GLY A 143 -21.51 -50.76 -24.90
C GLY A 143 -22.14 -51.72 -23.88
N LEU A 144 -21.39 -52.07 -22.83
CA LEU A 144 -21.87 -52.88 -21.70
C LEU A 144 -22.97 -52.16 -20.90
N GLU A 145 -22.81 -50.85 -20.64
CA GLU A 145 -23.81 -50.03 -19.96
C GLU A 145 -25.13 -49.93 -20.75
N ALA A 146 -25.06 -49.73 -22.07
CA ALA A 146 -26.24 -49.66 -22.94
C ALA A 146 -27.02 -50.98 -22.97
N ALA A 147 -26.31 -52.11 -22.96
CA ALA A 147 -26.91 -53.44 -22.86
C ALA A 147 -27.60 -53.64 -21.50
N ALA A 148 -26.98 -53.19 -20.41
CA ALA A 148 -27.58 -53.25 -19.07
C ALA A 148 -28.84 -52.37 -18.96
N CYS A 149 -28.84 -51.18 -19.56
CA CYS A 149 -29.97 -50.26 -19.57
C CYS A 149 -31.15 -50.72 -20.45
N SER A 150 -30.92 -51.69 -21.36
CA SER A 150 -31.94 -52.24 -22.26
C SER A 150 -32.71 -53.42 -21.65
N THR A 151 -32.35 -53.85 -20.43
CA THR A 151 -33.05 -54.94 -19.72
C THR A 151 -34.43 -54.48 -19.22
N GLU A 152 -35.47 -55.30 -19.43
CA GLU A 152 -36.83 -54.97 -18.98
C GLU A 152 -36.85 -54.73 -17.46
N GLY A 153 -37.18 -53.51 -17.04
CA GLY A 153 -37.23 -53.10 -15.64
C GLY A 153 -36.22 -52.02 -15.24
N PHE A 154 -35.30 -51.61 -16.13
CA PHE A 154 -34.42 -50.47 -15.85
C PHE A 154 -35.21 -49.14 -15.84
N LEU A 155 -35.16 -48.43 -14.71
CA LEU A 155 -35.71 -47.09 -14.56
C LEU A 155 -34.55 -46.11 -14.34
N PRO A 156 -34.24 -45.23 -15.31
CA PRO A 156 -33.14 -44.28 -15.16
C PRO A 156 -33.41 -43.32 -13.98
N PRO A 157 -32.39 -42.99 -13.18
CA PRO A 157 -32.58 -42.14 -12.02
C PRO A 157 -33.04 -40.74 -12.43
N LYS A 158 -34.10 -40.25 -11.80
CA LYS A 158 -34.61 -38.89 -11.93
C LYS A 158 -34.01 -38.02 -10.83
N VAL A 159 -33.06 -37.19 -11.22
CA VAL A 159 -32.47 -36.22 -10.29
C VAL A 159 -33.44 -35.07 -10.07
N MET A 160 -33.78 -34.81 -8.81
CA MET A 160 -34.67 -33.72 -8.44
C MET A 160 -33.92 -32.72 -7.55
N LEU A 161 -33.65 -31.53 -8.08
CA LEU A 161 -33.00 -30.46 -7.34
C LEU A 161 -34.03 -29.73 -6.46
N ILE A 162 -33.83 -29.77 -5.14
CA ILE A 162 -34.71 -29.15 -4.16
C ILE A 162 -33.94 -28.00 -3.50
N SER A 163 -34.41 -26.78 -3.71
CA SER A 163 -33.78 -25.60 -3.11
C SER A 163 -33.84 -25.66 -1.58
N SER A 164 -32.78 -25.19 -0.92
CA SER A 164 -32.67 -24.97 0.52
C SER A 164 -33.77 -24.06 1.10
N LYS A 165 -34.45 -23.29 0.25
CA LYS A 165 -35.58 -22.42 0.62
C LYS A 165 -36.95 -23.12 0.59
N VAL A 166 -37.04 -24.36 0.09
CA VAL A 166 -38.28 -25.13 0.14
C VAL A 166 -38.53 -25.54 1.59
N PRO A 167 -39.69 -25.21 2.20
CA PRO A 167 -40.04 -25.66 3.54
C PRO A 167 -40.13 -27.19 3.58
N LYS A 168 -39.02 -27.81 4.00
CA LYS A 168 -38.78 -29.24 3.78
C LYS A 168 -39.83 -30.11 4.44
N ALA A 169 -40.21 -29.77 5.67
CA ALA A 169 -41.16 -30.56 6.47
C ALA A 169 -42.58 -30.58 5.88
N GLU A 170 -42.99 -29.54 5.15
CA GLU A 170 -44.35 -29.42 4.60
C GLU A 170 -44.45 -30.03 3.19
N TYR A 171 -43.43 -29.78 2.36
CA TYR A 171 -43.51 -30.07 0.94
C TYR A 171 -42.73 -31.30 0.52
N ILE A 172 -41.61 -31.67 1.17
CA ILE A 172 -40.87 -32.89 0.80
C ILE A 172 -41.77 -34.14 0.89
N PRO A 173 -42.55 -34.35 1.96
CA PRO A 173 -43.46 -35.49 2.02
C PRO A 173 -44.55 -35.46 0.96
N THR A 174 -44.83 -34.31 0.34
CA THR A 174 -45.83 -34.14 -0.73
C THR A 174 -45.22 -34.29 -2.14
N ILE A 175 -43.96 -33.88 -2.31
CA ILE A 175 -43.21 -33.93 -3.56
C ILE A 175 -42.60 -35.34 -3.77
N ILE A 176 -42.06 -35.93 -2.70
CA ILE A 176 -41.49 -37.30 -2.68
C ILE A 176 -42.54 -38.30 -2.18
N ARG A 177 -43.83 -38.08 -2.51
CA ARG A 177 -44.96 -38.95 -2.07
C ARG A 177 -44.96 -40.37 -2.59
N ARG A 178 -44.07 -40.64 -3.53
CA ARG A 178 -43.97 -41.93 -4.19
C ARG A 178 -42.63 -42.43 -3.70
N ASP A 179 -42.63 -43.53 -2.95
CA ASP A 179 -41.43 -44.34 -2.67
C ASP A 179 -40.89 -44.93 -3.98
N ASP A 180 -40.69 -44.07 -4.98
CA ASP A 180 -40.19 -44.34 -6.30
C ASP A 180 -38.67 -44.37 -6.16
N PRO A 181 -38.06 -45.57 -6.19
CA PRO A 181 -36.62 -45.72 -5.96
C PRO A 181 -35.78 -45.07 -7.06
N SER A 182 -36.38 -44.63 -8.17
CA SER A 182 -35.69 -43.91 -9.23
C SER A 182 -35.46 -42.42 -8.90
N ILE A 183 -36.09 -41.84 -7.88
CA ILE A 183 -35.94 -40.41 -7.58
C ILE A 183 -34.77 -40.17 -6.62
N ILE A 184 -33.82 -39.32 -7.04
CA ILE A 184 -32.68 -38.91 -6.22
C ILE A 184 -32.84 -37.41 -5.88
N PRO A 185 -33.27 -37.06 -4.66
CA PRO A 185 -33.39 -35.67 -4.25
C PRO A 185 -32.01 -35.09 -3.89
N ILE A 186 -31.62 -34.00 -4.55
CA ILE A 186 -30.40 -33.24 -4.22
C ILE A 186 -30.81 -31.90 -3.64
N LEU A 187 -30.36 -31.64 -2.41
CA LEU A 187 -30.62 -30.38 -1.72
C LEU A 187 -29.54 -29.36 -2.08
N TYR A 188 -29.96 -28.14 -2.48
CA TYR A 188 -29.05 -27.04 -2.83
C TYR A 188 -29.50 -25.70 -2.21
#